data_AF-A0A971KDS8-F1
#
_entry.id   AF-A0A971KDS8-F1
#
_cell.length_a   1.000
_cell.length_b   1.000
_cell.length_c   1.000
_cell.angle_alpha   90.00
_cell.angle_beta   90.00
_cell.angle_gamma   90.00
#
_symmetry.space_group_name_H-M   'P 1'
#
loop_
_entity.id
_entity.type
_entity.pdbx_description
1 polymer ?
#
loop_
_entity_poly.entity_id
_entity_poly.type
_entity_poly.pdbx_seq_one_letter_code
_entity_poly.pdbx_strand_id
1 'polypeptide(L)' 'MKKTLYIFNDGEIKRKDNTIYFETDKNKRYIPIEDISDIFVFGELTL' A
#
# COMPACT_ATOMS: atom_id res chain seq x y z
N MET A 1 12.42 -1.02 -13.26
CA MET A 1 11.77 0.29 -13.12
C MET A 1 10.86 0.20 -11.92
N LYS A 2 11.04 1.07 -10.93
CA LYS A 2 10.16 1.13 -9.75
C LYS A 2 8.77 1.59 -10.21
N LYS A 3 7.73 1.05 -9.57
CA LYS A 3 6.32 1.30 -9.90
C LYS A 3 5.75 2.33 -8.94
N THR A 4 4.81 3.11 -9.45
CA THR A 4 3.98 3.99 -8.63
C THR A 4 2.75 3.22 -8.14
N LEU A 5 2.48 3.23 -6.84
CA LEU A 5 1.32 2.61 -6.24
C LEU A 5 0.20 3.66 -6.06
N TYR A 6 -0.96 3.39 -6.65
CA TYR A 6 -2.16 4.21 -6.48
C TYR A 6 -3.17 3.48 -5.60
N ILE A 7 -3.58 4.11 -4.49
CA ILE A 7 -4.56 3.56 -3.54
C ILE A 7 -5.80 4.43 -3.57
N PHE A 8 -6.91 3.86 -4.05
CA PHE A 8 -8.21 4.52 -4.13
C PHE A 8 -9.23 4.00 -3.11
N ASN A 9 -8.93 2.87 -2.46
CA ASN A 9 -9.82 2.27 -1.48
C ASN A 9 -9.40 2.67 -0.07
N ASP A 10 -10.38 2.84 0.80
CA ASP A 10 -10.16 3.06 2.22
C ASP A 10 -9.65 1.78 2.89
N GLY A 11 -8.81 1.95 3.90
CA GLY A 11 -8.24 0.81 4.61
C GLY A 11 -7.07 1.16 5.53
N GLU A 12 -6.26 0.15 5.80
CA GLU A 12 -5.12 0.23 6.70
C GLU A 12 -3.84 -0.13 5.96
N ILE A 13 -2.80 0.68 6.14
CA ILE A 13 -1.49 0.43 5.58
C ILE A 13 -0.49 0.21 6.72
N LYS A 14 0.19 -0.94 6.71
CA LYS A 14 1.21 -1.29 7.69
C LYS A 14 2.50 -1.62 6.98
N ARG A 15 3.63 -1.31 7.61
CA ARG A 15 4.93 -1.78 7.14
C ARG A 15 5.39 -2.97 7.98
N LYS A 16 5.74 -4.06 7.30
CA LYS A 16 6.40 -5.22 7.88
C LYS A 16 7.73 -5.44 7.15
N ASP A 17 8.81 -5.03 7.80
CA ASP A 17 10.17 -5.09 7.26
C ASP A 17 10.31 -4.36 5.91
N ASN A 18 10.63 -5.11 4.85
CA ASN A 18 10.78 -4.61 3.47
C ASN A 18 9.50 -4.78 2.64
N THR A 19 8.36 -5.00 3.29
CA THR A 19 7.07 -5.20 2.63
C THR A 19 6.03 -4.24 3.23
N ILE A 20 5.32 -3.55 2.35
CA ILE A 20 4.10 -2.83 2.69
C ILE A 20 2.94 -3.81 2.63
N TYR A 21 2.15 -3.78 3.69
CA TYR A 21 0.92 -4.53 3.83
C TYR A 21 -0.24 -3.55 3.77
N PHE A 22 -1.12 -3.71 2.80
CA PHE A 22 -2.31 -2.91 2.63
C PHE A 22 -3.54 -3.81 2.80
N GLU A 23 -4.38 -3.48 3.78
CA GLU A 23 -5.59 -4.21 4.11
C GLU A 23 -6.81 -3.32 3.92
N THR A 24 -7.80 -3.86 3.22
CA THR A 24 -9.14 -3.32 3.06
C THR A 24 -10.12 -4.39 3.56
N ASP A 25 -11.37 -4.04 3.79
CA ASP A 25 -12.40 -5.00 4.25
C ASP A 25 -12.52 -6.27 3.40
N LYS A 26 -12.14 -6.18 2.11
CA LYS A 26 -12.30 -7.28 1.14
C LYS A 26 -10.99 -7.90 0.70
N ASN A 27 -9.88 -7.17 0.79
CA ASN A 27 -8.62 -7.57 0.16
C ASN A 27 -7.42 -7.20 1.02
N LYS A 28 -6.43 -8.10 1.00
CA LYS A 28 -5.12 -7.92 1.62
C LYS A 28 -4.06 -7.99 0.53
N ARG A 29 -3.18 -6.99 0.48
CA ARG A 29 -2.12 -6.87 -0.52
C ARG A 29 -0.76 -6.70 0.14
N TYR A 30 0.21 -7.49 -0.32
CA TYR A 30 1.60 -7.40 0.11
C TYR A 30 2.42 -6.87 -1.04
N ILE A 31 3.18 -5.81 -0.79
CA ILE A 31 3.92 -5.10 -1.82
C ILE A 31 5.35 -4.84 -1.33
N PRO A 32 6.36 -5.49 -1.94
CA PRO A 32 7.76 -5.21 -1.62
C PRO A 32 8.10 -3.73 -1.87
N ILE A 33 8.78 -3.09 -0.93
CA ILE A 33 9.14 -1.66 -1.06
C ILE A 33 10.18 -1.41 -2.15
N GLU A 34 10.98 -2.42 -2.49
CA GLU A 34 11.99 -2.35 -3.55
C GLU A 34 11.39 -2.09 -4.93
N ASP A 35 10.15 -2.54 -5.12
CA ASP A 35 9.38 -2.37 -6.35
C ASP A 35 8.62 -1.04 -6.42
N ILE A 36 8.54 -0.27 -5.33
CA ILE A 36 7.76 0.97 -5.26
C ILE A 36 8.69 2.19 -5.26
N SER A 37 8.37 3.20 -6.06
CA SER A 37 9.00 4.53 -5.95
C SER A 37 8.14 5.48 -5.14
N ASP A 38 6.85 5.54 -5.45
CA ASP A 38 5.92 6.54 -4.93
C ASP A 38 4.59 5.87 -4.60
N ILE A 39 3.91 6.41 -3.59
CA ILE A 39 2.57 5.98 -3.18
C ILE A 39 1.66 7.20 -3.19
N PHE A 40 0.61 7.15 -4.00
CA PHE A 40 -0.44 8.15 -4.03
C PHE A 40 -1.71 7.57 -3.43
N VAL A 41 -2.27 8.30 -2.46
CA VAL A 41 -3.42 7.88 -1.68
C VAL A 41 -4.56 8.85 -1.94
N PHE A 42 -5.69 8.31 -2.37
CA PHE A 42 -6.92 9.06 -2.67
C PHE A 42 -8.10 8.65 -1.79
N GLY A 43 -7.96 7.55 -1.03
CA GLY A 43 -8.91 7.12 0.00
C GLY A 43 -8.44 7.46 1.40
N GLU A 44 -9.27 7.16 2.39
CA GLU A 44 -8.92 7.30 3.81
C GLU A 44 -8.07 6.11 4.26
N LEU A 45 -6.83 6.39 4.68
CA LEU A 45 -5.92 5.38 5.19
C LEU A 45 -5.61 5.59 6.67
N THR A 46 -5.62 4.48 7.40
CA THR A 46 -5.03 4.38 8.74
C THR A 46 -3.62 3.81 8.62
N LEU A 47 -2.66 4.39 9.33
CA LEU A 47 -1.23 4.04 9.34
C LEU A 47 -0.83 3.27 10.61
#